data_AF-A0A6S7IE94-F1
#
_entry.id   AF-A0A6S7IE94-F1
#
_cell.length_a   1.000
_cell.length_b   1.000
_cell.length_c   1.000
_cell.angle_alpha   90.00
_cell.angle_beta   90.00
_cell.angle_gamma   90.00
#
_symmetry.space_group_name_H-M   'P 1'
#
loop_
_entity.id
_entity.type
_entity.pdbx_description
1 polymer ?
#
loop_
_entity_poly.entity_id
_entity_poly.type
_entity_poly.pdbx_seq_one_letter_code
_entity_poly.pdbx_strand_id
1 'polypeptide(L)'
;METKMEELTGKLKALDLVLAKSKDTVTARNKDALKRSEQSIARKISALYVLKEEIEELKFINKDSEENVRTWADEVELKLTAAESALNAIRVVLSEIEQEEISVQREKDEEIQRISVDAETKKQLSIEHAKLELERAHKEAERKRDLEHGELLRKQTMEYQKTV
;
A
#
# COMPACT_ATOMS: atom_id res chain seq x y z
N MET A 1 10.24 -17.75 45.67
CA MET A 1 8.87 -18.04 45.18
C MET A 1 7.99 -16.79 45.27
N GLU A 2 7.81 -16.21 46.46
CA GLU A 2 6.96 -15.02 46.68
C GLU A 2 7.34 -13.82 45.78
N THR A 3 8.62 -13.46 45.72
CA THR A 3 9.11 -12.36 44.84
C THR A 3 8.78 -12.58 43.36
N LYS A 4 8.83 -13.83 42.87
CA LYS A 4 8.51 -14.16 41.47
C LYS A 4 7.01 -14.12 41.21
N MET A 5 6.19 -14.52 42.19
CA MET A 5 4.73 -14.39 42.12
C MET A 5 4.28 -12.93 42.12
N GLU A 6 4.94 -12.07 42.90
CA GLU A 6 4.73 -10.62 42.88
C GLU A 6 5.14 -10.02 41.52
N GLU A 7 6.30 -10.44 40.99
CA GLU A 7 6.76 -10.05 39.65
C GLU A 7 5.73 -10.41 38.58
N LEU A 8 5.21 -11.64 38.61
CA LEU A 8 4.19 -12.12 37.67
C LEU A 8 2.92 -11.27 37.76
N THR A 9 2.45 -11.01 38.98
CA THR A 9 1.27 -10.18 39.23
C THR A 9 1.46 -8.76 38.69
N GLY A 10 2.63 -8.17 38.91
CA GLY A 10 2.98 -6.86 38.38
C GLY A 10 3.02 -6.83 36.85
N LYS A 11 3.61 -7.85 36.22
CA LYS A 11 3.69 -7.94 34.76
C LYS A 11 2.34 -8.20 34.11
N LEU A 12 1.47 -9.02 34.71
CA LEU A 12 0.10 -9.23 34.26
C LEU A 12 -0.71 -7.93 34.31
N LYS A 13 -0.65 -7.18 35.42
CA LYS A 13 -1.29 -5.86 35.52
C LYS A 13 -0.77 -4.87 34.48
N ALA A 14 0.55 -4.89 34.23
CA ALA A 14 1.16 -4.04 33.21
C ALA A 14 0.73 -4.44 31.79
N LEU A 15 0.50 -5.73 31.54
CA LEU A 15 -0.05 -6.23 30.28
C LEU A 15 -1.50 -5.77 30.12
N ASP A 16 -2.36 -5.94 31.13
CA ASP A 16 -3.76 -5.49 31.11
C ASP A 16 -3.88 -3.99 30.81
N LEU A 17 -3.01 -3.16 31.40
CA LEU A 17 -3.00 -1.73 31.15
C LEU A 17 -2.63 -1.38 29.70
N VAL A 18 -1.68 -2.12 29.10
CA VAL A 18 -1.33 -1.93 27.68
C VAL A 18 -2.45 -2.42 26.78
N LEU A 19 -3.08 -3.56 27.09
CA LEU A 19 -4.22 -4.09 26.35
C LEU A 19 -5.42 -3.14 26.37
N ALA A 20 -5.69 -2.51 27.52
CA ALA A 20 -6.73 -1.50 27.63
C ALA A 20 -6.46 -0.30 26.71
N LYS A 21 -5.23 0.23 26.75
CA LYS A 21 -4.81 1.34 25.88
C LYS A 21 -4.82 0.99 24.40
N SER A 22 -4.52 -0.26 24.04
CA SER A 22 -4.50 -0.66 22.63
C SER A 22 -5.89 -0.69 22.00
N LYS A 23 -6.98 -0.80 22.78
CA LYS A 23 -8.35 -0.74 22.25
C LYS A 23 -8.63 0.63 21.61
N ASP A 24 -8.26 1.71 22.29
CA ASP A 24 -8.42 3.07 21.76
C ASP A 24 -7.58 3.26 20.48
N THR A 25 -6.36 2.72 20.48
CA THR A 25 -5.46 2.76 19.32
C THR A 25 -6.02 2.02 18.10
N VAL A 26 -6.68 0.87 18.33
CA VAL A 26 -7.36 0.09 17.28
C VAL A 26 -8.48 0.91 16.65
N THR A 27 -9.33 1.54 17.47
CA THR A 27 -10.40 2.41 16.97
C THR A 27 -9.87 3.61 16.19
N ALA A 28 -8.78 4.21 16.66
CA ALA A 28 -8.15 5.35 15.99
C ALA A 28 -7.43 4.99 14.68
N ARG A 29 -7.22 3.69 14.38
CA ARG A 29 -6.46 3.17 13.23
C ARG A 29 -5.10 3.87 13.02
N ASN A 30 -4.46 4.31 14.10
CA ASN A 30 -3.15 4.97 14.01
C ASN A 30 -2.05 3.91 13.85
N LYS A 31 -1.55 3.76 12.61
CA LYS A 31 -0.55 2.74 12.22
C LYS A 31 0.67 2.70 13.13
N ASP A 32 1.29 3.83 13.42
CA ASP A 32 2.51 3.89 14.24
C ASP A 32 2.24 3.52 15.69
N ALA A 33 1.10 3.98 16.23
CA ALA A 33 0.69 3.61 17.57
C ALA A 33 0.36 2.12 17.66
N LEU A 34 -0.30 1.55 16.65
CA LEU A 34 -0.58 0.11 16.55
C LEU A 34 0.70 -0.72 16.50
N LYS A 35 1.70 -0.34 15.69
CA LYS A 35 3.01 -1.01 15.64
C LYS A 35 3.73 -0.99 16.99
N ARG A 36 3.69 0.14 17.70
CA ARG A 36 4.27 0.23 19.06
C ARG A 36 3.53 -0.65 20.05
N SER A 37 2.19 -0.67 20.01
CA SER A 37 1.37 -1.54 20.87
C SER A 37 1.62 -3.01 20.59
N GLU A 38 1.67 -3.43 19.32
CA GLU A 38 1.98 -4.80 18.87
C GLU A 38 3.30 -5.29 19.46
N GLN A 39 4.38 -4.52 19.28
CA GLN A 39 5.70 -4.84 19.81
C GLN A 39 5.72 -4.89 21.35
N SER A 40 5.01 -3.96 22.01
CA SER A 40 4.97 -3.89 23.47
C SER A 40 4.24 -5.10 24.06
N ILE A 41 3.09 -5.47 23.50
CA ILE A 41 2.28 -6.61 23.94
C ILE A 41 3.05 -7.91 23.69
N ALA A 42 3.61 -8.10 22.49
CA ALA A 42 4.38 -9.29 22.15
C ALA A 42 5.55 -9.53 23.13
N ARG A 43 6.34 -8.48 23.41
CA ARG A 43 7.45 -8.56 24.38
C ARG A 43 6.98 -8.94 25.79
N LYS A 44 5.84 -8.38 26.23
CA LYS A 44 5.28 -8.68 27.56
C LYS A 44 4.77 -10.11 27.67
N ILE A 45 4.10 -10.61 26.63
CA ILE A 45 3.63 -12.00 26.56
C ILE A 45 4.83 -12.96 26.64
N SER A 46 5.86 -12.76 25.82
CA SER A 46 7.06 -13.61 25.87
C SER A 46 7.74 -13.59 27.25
N ALA A 47 7.85 -12.41 27.88
CA ALA A 47 8.44 -12.30 29.21
C ALA A 47 7.59 -12.96 30.30
N LEU A 48 6.27 -13.02 30.13
CA LEU A 48 5.36 -13.70 31.05
C LEU A 48 5.41 -15.22 30.88
N TYR A 49 5.57 -15.74 29.66
CA TYR A 49 5.79 -17.17 29.43
C TYR A 49 7.05 -17.67 30.12
N VAL A 50 8.17 -16.97 29.97
CA VAL A 50 9.42 -17.31 30.67
C VAL A 50 9.22 -17.30 32.19
N LEU A 51 8.56 -16.25 32.72
CA LEU A 51 8.33 -16.15 34.16
C LEU A 51 7.35 -17.21 34.68
N LYS A 52 6.37 -17.62 33.87
CA LYS A 52 5.43 -18.71 34.16
C LYS A 52 6.21 -20.02 34.32
N GLU A 53 7.04 -20.38 33.35
CA GLU A 53 7.87 -21.60 33.39
C GLU A 53 8.79 -21.62 34.62
N GLU A 54 9.49 -20.51 34.91
CA GLU A 54 10.34 -20.38 36.10
C GLU A 54 9.56 -20.61 37.42
N ILE A 55 8.34 -20.09 37.52
CA ILE A 55 7.51 -20.25 38.72
C ILE A 55 6.97 -21.69 38.82
N GLU A 56 6.62 -22.30 37.69
CA GLU A 56 6.17 -23.69 37.63
C GLU A 56 7.24 -24.65 38.16
N GLU A 57 8.49 -24.49 37.72
CA GLU A 57 9.63 -25.24 38.24
C GLU A 57 9.81 -25.04 39.75
N LEU A 58 9.74 -23.78 40.22
CA LEU A 58 9.86 -23.47 41.65
C LEU A 58 8.74 -24.10 42.48
N LYS A 59 7.52 -24.19 41.95
CA LYS A 59 6.38 -24.86 42.61
C LYS A 59 6.65 -26.35 42.79
N PHE A 60 7.14 -27.02 41.74
CA PHE A 60 7.53 -28.43 41.83
C PHE A 60 8.69 -28.65 42.81
N ILE A 61 9.71 -27.79 42.82
CA ILE A 61 10.83 -27.86 43.78
C ILE A 61 10.31 -27.73 45.23
N ASN A 62 9.29 -26.89 45.45
CA ASN A 62 8.66 -26.71 46.75
C ASN A 62 7.63 -27.80 47.11
N LYS A 63 7.50 -28.86 46.29
CA LYS A 63 6.61 -30.00 46.49
C LYS A 63 5.12 -29.63 46.47
N ASP A 64 4.73 -28.58 45.74
CA ASP A 64 3.32 -28.37 45.40
C ASP A 64 2.81 -29.61 44.64
N SER A 65 1.56 -30.00 44.87
CA SER A 65 0.94 -31.10 44.12
C SER A 65 0.80 -30.73 42.64
N GLU A 66 0.98 -31.70 41.75
CA GLU A 66 0.83 -31.53 40.30
C GLU A 66 -0.50 -30.86 39.91
N GLU A 67 -1.61 -31.23 40.57
CA GLU A 67 -2.93 -30.63 40.34
C GLU A 67 -2.96 -29.11 40.63
N ASN A 68 -2.38 -28.69 41.75
CA ASN A 68 -2.28 -27.27 42.11
C ASN A 68 -1.38 -26.49 41.14
N VAL A 69 -0.26 -27.09 40.71
CA VAL A 69 0.64 -26.46 39.75
C VAL A 69 -0.05 -26.27 38.40
N ARG A 70 -0.73 -27.33 37.91
CA ARG A 70 -1.46 -27.30 36.65
C ARG A 70 -2.62 -26.30 36.68
N THR A 71 -3.42 -26.29 37.74
CA THR A 71 -4.54 -25.35 37.88
C THR A 71 -4.05 -23.90 37.81
N TRP A 72 -2.97 -23.58 38.52
CA TRP A 72 -2.34 -22.26 38.45
C TRP A 72 -1.78 -21.94 37.06
N ALA A 73 -1.10 -22.90 36.41
CA ALA A 73 -0.54 -22.71 35.09
C ALA A 73 -1.62 -22.43 34.04
N ASP A 74 -2.75 -23.13 34.12
CA ASP A 74 -3.92 -22.96 33.24
C ASP A 74 -4.58 -21.57 33.43
N GLU A 75 -4.69 -21.08 34.68
CA GLU A 75 -5.21 -19.74 34.96
C GLU A 75 -4.35 -18.61 34.36
N VAL A 76 -3.02 -18.78 34.42
CA VAL A 76 -2.07 -17.84 33.79
C VAL A 76 -2.16 -17.94 32.27
N GLU A 77 -2.23 -19.16 31.73
CA GLU A 77 -2.34 -19.42 30.30
C GLU A 77 -3.57 -18.77 29.68
N LEU A 78 -4.72 -18.83 30.37
CA LEU A 78 -5.96 -18.20 29.93
C LEU A 78 -5.78 -16.69 29.71
N LYS A 79 -5.06 -16.01 30.60
CA LYS A 79 -4.78 -14.57 30.51
C LYS A 79 -3.83 -14.26 29.34
N LEU A 80 -2.82 -15.10 29.15
CA LEU A 80 -1.88 -14.94 28.03
C LEU A 80 -2.57 -15.17 26.69
N THR A 81 -3.39 -16.20 26.58
CA THR A 81 -4.18 -16.50 25.37
C THR A 81 -5.13 -15.34 25.01
N ALA A 82 -5.76 -14.72 26.01
CA ALA A 82 -6.60 -13.54 25.78
C ALA A 82 -5.77 -12.34 25.25
N ALA A 83 -4.56 -12.14 25.78
CA ALA A 83 -3.64 -11.11 25.30
C ALA A 83 -3.14 -11.38 23.88
N GLU A 84 -2.87 -12.64 23.53
CA GLU A 84 -2.50 -13.06 22.17
C GLU A 84 -3.64 -12.83 21.18
N SER A 85 -4.88 -13.10 21.58
CA SER A 85 -6.06 -12.79 20.77
C SER A 85 -6.14 -11.29 20.46
N ALA A 86 -5.92 -10.44 21.46
CA ALA A 86 -5.87 -8.99 21.27
C ALA A 86 -4.69 -8.54 20.39
N LEU A 87 -3.52 -9.16 20.55
CA LEU A 87 -2.36 -8.92 19.69
C LEU A 87 -2.66 -9.26 18.23
N ASN A 88 -3.35 -10.38 17.98
CA ASN A 88 -3.77 -10.77 16.63
C ASN A 88 -4.79 -9.79 16.04
N ALA A 89 -5.73 -9.27 16.84
CA ALA A 89 -6.64 -8.23 16.37
C ALA A 89 -5.89 -6.97 15.90
N ILE A 90 -4.84 -6.55 16.62
CA ILE A 90 -3.97 -5.42 16.21
C ILE A 90 -3.28 -5.73 14.87
N ARG A 91 -2.77 -6.95 14.69
CA ARG A 91 -2.11 -7.36 13.45
C ARG A 91 -3.06 -7.37 12.25
N VAL A 92 -4.30 -7.80 12.44
CA VAL A 92 -5.33 -7.75 11.39
C VAL A 92 -5.57 -6.30 10.96
N VAL A 93 -5.78 -5.39 11.91
CA VAL A 93 -6.01 -3.96 11.60
C VAL A 93 -4.80 -3.32 10.91
N LEU A 94 -3.57 -3.66 11.34
CA LEU A 94 -2.36 -3.21 10.65
C LEU A 94 -2.30 -3.69 9.20
N SER A 95 -2.63 -4.96 8.96
CA SER A 95 -2.69 -5.53 7.60
C SER A 95 -3.74 -4.83 6.74
N GLU A 96 -4.92 -4.55 7.28
CA GLU A 96 -5.97 -3.79 6.58
C GLU A 96 -5.49 -2.39 6.17
N ILE A 97 -4.84 -1.66 7.09
CA ILE A 97 -4.28 -0.33 6.79
C ILE A 97 -3.25 -0.43 5.67
N GLU A 98 -2.36 -1.42 5.71
CA GLU A 98 -1.33 -1.61 4.69
C GLU A 98 -1.92 -1.99 3.33
N GLN A 99 -2.98 -2.81 3.28
CA GLN A 99 -3.68 -3.13 2.03
C GLN A 99 -4.38 -1.90 1.43
N GLU A 100 -5.00 -1.07 2.27
CA GLU A 100 -5.67 0.17 1.86
C GLU A 100 -4.67 1.20 1.30
N GLU A 101 -3.49 1.33 1.91
CA GLU A 101 -2.42 2.16 1.38
C GLU A 101 -1.93 1.67 0.01
N ILE A 102 -1.79 0.34 -0.16
CA ILE A 102 -1.38 -0.27 -1.43
C ILE A 102 -2.44 -0.03 -2.52
N SER A 103 -3.72 -0.21 -2.22
CA SER A 103 -4.79 0.00 -3.22
C SER A 103 -4.85 1.45 -3.67
N VAL A 104 -4.80 2.40 -2.73
CA VAL A 104 -4.78 3.84 -3.05
C VAL A 104 -3.56 4.20 -3.90
N GLN A 105 -2.39 3.62 -3.62
CA GLN A 105 -1.20 3.89 -4.43
C GLN A 105 -1.34 3.32 -5.85
N ARG A 106 -1.86 2.11 -6.00
CA ARG A 106 -2.12 1.50 -7.32
C ARG A 106 -3.09 2.33 -8.15
N GLU A 107 -4.18 2.81 -7.55
CA GLU A 107 -5.16 3.66 -8.23
C GLU A 107 -4.51 4.96 -8.73
N LYS A 108 -3.63 5.58 -7.93
CA LYS A 108 -2.88 6.77 -8.36
C LYS A 108 -1.93 6.48 -9.51
N ASP A 109 -1.20 5.37 -9.44
CA ASP A 109 -0.26 4.98 -10.49
C ASP A 109 -1.00 4.67 -11.82
N GLU A 110 -2.15 4.00 -11.74
CA GLU A 110 -3.03 3.77 -12.89
C GLU A 110 -3.57 5.07 -13.49
N GLU A 111 -3.99 6.02 -12.65
CA GLU A 111 -4.48 7.33 -13.12
C GLU A 111 -3.37 8.12 -13.84
N ILE A 112 -2.16 8.15 -13.27
CA ILE A 112 -0.99 8.77 -13.91
C ILE A 112 -0.71 8.12 -15.27
N GLN A 113 -0.79 6.79 -15.34
CA GLN A 113 -0.58 6.06 -16.58
C GLN A 113 -1.65 6.41 -17.63
N ARG A 114 -2.93 6.49 -17.25
CA ARG A 114 -4.02 6.89 -18.15
C ARG A 114 -3.80 8.29 -18.71
N ILE A 115 -3.49 9.26 -17.84
CA ILE A 115 -3.20 10.64 -18.25
C ILE A 115 -2.03 10.70 -19.24
N SER A 116 -0.97 9.93 -18.98
CA SER A 116 0.20 9.86 -19.86
C SER A 116 -0.15 9.29 -21.24
N VAL A 117 -0.89 8.19 -21.29
CA VAL A 117 -1.34 7.56 -22.54
C VAL A 117 -2.27 8.49 -23.33
N ASP A 118 -3.19 9.17 -22.67
CA ASP A 118 -4.09 10.14 -23.31
C ASP A 118 -3.32 11.33 -23.88
N ALA A 119 -2.32 11.84 -23.16
CA ALA A 119 -1.47 12.93 -23.62
C ALA A 119 -0.67 12.54 -24.86
N GLU A 120 -0.06 11.35 -24.86
CA GLU A 120 0.70 10.85 -26.01
C GLU A 120 -0.22 10.59 -27.21
N THR A 121 -1.41 10.04 -26.99
CA THR A 121 -2.40 9.82 -28.04
C THR A 121 -2.84 11.14 -28.68
N LYS A 122 -3.13 12.17 -27.88
CA LYS A 122 -3.47 13.52 -28.39
C LYS A 122 -2.33 14.14 -29.20
N LYS A 123 -1.09 14.00 -28.72
CA LYS A 123 0.09 14.48 -29.43
C LYS A 123 0.26 13.77 -30.78
N GLN A 124 0.09 12.45 -30.82
CA GLN A 124 0.21 11.68 -32.04
C GLN A 124 -0.86 12.06 -33.06
N LEU A 125 -2.11 12.25 -32.62
CA LEU A 125 -3.20 12.74 -33.47
C LEU A 125 -2.91 14.14 -34.03
N SER A 126 -2.35 15.04 -33.21
CA SER A 126 -1.95 16.37 -33.67
C SER A 126 -0.84 16.32 -34.72
N ILE A 127 0.14 15.43 -34.56
CA ILE A 127 1.23 15.23 -35.53
C ILE A 127 0.67 14.68 -36.84
N GLU A 128 -0.23 13.69 -36.78
CA GLU A 128 -0.87 13.11 -37.95
C GLU A 128 -1.71 14.14 -38.71
N HIS A 129 -2.49 14.95 -37.99
CA HIS A 129 -3.28 16.03 -38.58
C HIS A 129 -2.40 17.04 -39.33
N ALA A 130 -1.30 17.50 -38.70
CA ALA A 130 -0.37 18.42 -39.33
C ALA A 130 0.28 17.83 -40.59
N LYS A 131 0.60 16.53 -40.60
CA LYS A 131 1.12 15.84 -41.79
C LYS A 131 0.09 15.81 -42.92
N LEU A 132 -1.17 15.50 -42.63
CA LEU A 132 -2.24 15.49 -43.62
C LEU A 132 -2.49 16.87 -44.23
N GLU A 133 -2.44 17.93 -43.41
CA GLU A 133 -2.56 19.31 -43.90
C GLU A 133 -1.40 19.71 -44.81
N LEU A 134 -0.16 19.36 -44.44
CA LEU A 134 1.02 19.60 -45.28
C LEU A 134 0.92 18.86 -46.62
N GLU A 135 0.46 17.61 -46.61
CA GLU A 135 0.29 16.83 -47.83
C GLU A 135 -0.79 17.44 -48.75
N ARG A 136 -1.91 17.92 -48.17
CA ARG A 136 -2.94 18.64 -48.93
C ARG A 136 -2.39 19.92 -49.54
N ALA A 137 -1.66 20.73 -48.77
CA ALA A 137 -1.05 21.96 -49.24
C ALA A 137 -0.04 21.71 -50.37
N HIS A 138 0.78 20.65 -50.26
CA HIS A 138 1.73 20.26 -51.31
C HIS A 138 1.01 19.87 -52.60
N LYS A 139 -0.04 19.04 -52.51
CA LYS A 139 -0.86 18.62 -53.66
C LYS A 139 -1.54 19.81 -54.34
N GLU A 140 -2.02 20.79 -53.58
CA GLU A 140 -2.60 22.01 -54.14
C GLU A 140 -1.55 22.89 -54.82
N ALA A 141 -0.36 23.02 -54.23
CA ALA A 141 0.74 23.77 -54.83
C ALA A 141 1.22 23.13 -56.14
N GLU A 142 1.32 21.79 -56.20
CA GLU A 142 1.61 21.06 -57.44
C GLU A 142 0.57 21.33 -58.53
N ARG A 143 -0.72 21.20 -58.19
CA ARG A 143 -1.80 21.50 -59.15
C ARG A 143 -1.75 22.93 -59.67
N LYS A 144 -1.42 23.92 -58.83
CA LYS A 144 -1.24 25.31 -59.27
C LYS A 144 -0.07 25.46 -60.22
N ARG A 145 1.09 24.87 -59.91
CA ARG A 145 2.26 24.88 -60.82
C ARG A 145 1.95 24.26 -62.17
N ASP A 146 1.24 23.14 -62.19
CA ASP A 146 0.84 22.46 -63.43
C ASP A 146 -0.10 23.31 -64.29
N LEU A 147 -1.07 23.98 -63.64
CA LEU A 147 -1.98 24.92 -64.31
C LEU A 147 -1.22 26.13 -64.89
N GLU A 148 -0.35 26.77 -64.09
CA GLU A 148 0.46 27.92 -64.53
C GLU A 148 1.38 27.54 -65.70
N HIS A 149 2.03 26.37 -65.63
CA HIS A 149 2.86 25.86 -66.72
C HIS A 149 2.03 25.60 -67.99
N GLY A 150 0.85 24.99 -67.84
CA GLY A 150 -0.08 24.77 -68.95
C GLY A 150 -0.57 26.06 -69.61
N GLU A 151 -0.86 27.10 -68.82
CA GLU A 151 -1.23 28.43 -69.33
C GLU A 151 -0.07 29.10 -70.08
N LEU A 152 1.15 28.98 -69.56
CA LEU A 152 2.35 29.52 -70.20
C LEU A 152 2.57 28.90 -71.59
N LEU A 153 2.48 27.57 -71.69
CA LEU A 153 2.60 26.85 -72.96
C LEU A 153 1.51 27.26 -73.96
N ARG A 154 0.26 27.47 -73.52
CA ARG A 154 -0.81 27.95 -74.40
C ARG A 154 -0.52 29.36 -74.90
N LYS A 155 -0.04 30.27 -74.05
CA LYS A 155 0.34 31.64 -74.45
C LYS A 155 1.45 31.63 -75.49
N GLN A 156 2.53 30.87 -75.24
CA GLN A 156 3.61 30.71 -76.21
C GLN A 156 3.10 30.17 -77.55
N THR A 157 2.26 29.12 -77.52
CA THR A 157 1.69 28.54 -78.75
C THR A 157 0.86 29.56 -79.55
N MET A 158 0.02 30.34 -78.86
CA MET A 158 -0.77 31.40 -79.51
C MET A 158 0.09 32.54 -80.06
N GLU A 159 1.17 32.91 -79.37
CA GLU A 159 2.12 33.90 -79.88
C GLU A 159 2.83 33.40 -81.14
N TYR A 160 3.33 32.16 -81.13
CA TYR A 160 3.92 31.54 -82.33
C TYR A 160 2.97 31.51 -83.52
N GLN A 161 1.69 31.17 -83.30
CA GLN A 161 0.67 31.14 -84.35
C GLN A 161 0.28 32.54 -84.89
N LYS A 162 0.56 33.63 -84.17
CA LYS A 162 0.32 35.01 -84.63
C LYS A 162 1.49 35.57 -85.45
N THR A 163 2.66 34.95 -85.37
CA THR A 163 3.90 35.36 -86.06
C THR A 163 4.17 34.60 -87.37
N VAL A 164 3.32 33.65 -87.75
CA VAL A 164 3.32 32.93 -89.04
C VAL A 164 2.15 33.41 -89.87
#